data_AF-A0AAV4EP51-F1
#
_entry.id   AF-A0AAV4EP51-F1
#
_cell.length_a   1.000
_cell.length_b   1.000
_cell.length_c   1.000
_cell.angle_alpha   90.00
_cell.angle_beta   90.00
_cell.angle_gamma   90.00
#
_symmetry.space_group_name_H-M   'P 1'
#
loop_
_entity.id
_entity.type
_entity.pdbx_description
1 polymer ?
#
loop_
_entity_poly.entity_id
_entity_poly.type
_entity_poly.pdbx_seq_one_letter_code
_entity_poly.pdbx_strand_id
1 'polypeptide(L)'
;MNSLKPNENIRYLSRKEKATISRLRPQHAPLKYHLNRINPQYPLMCPLCNDQFETTNHLLLHCPKLDNLRQDLLPPTPITNILYSTTDQLKNTLKFYHMAMGGRANAHRLLD
;
A
#
# COMPACT_ATOMS: atom_id res chain seq x y z
N MET A 1 27.76 -1.52 -0.93
CA MET A 1 26.37 -1.07 -1.12
C MET A 1 26.02 -0.13 0.02
N ASN A 2 25.74 1.15 -0.25
CA ASN A 2 25.37 2.11 0.78
C ASN A 2 23.97 1.76 1.32
N SER A 3 23.91 1.28 2.56
CA SER A 3 22.64 1.07 3.27
C SER A 3 22.02 2.42 3.58
N LEU A 4 21.12 2.89 2.70
CA LEU A 4 20.34 4.09 2.95
C LEU A 4 19.51 3.90 4.23
N LYS A 5 19.65 4.82 5.19
CA LYS A 5 18.85 4.76 6.42
C LYS A 5 17.39 5.04 6.07
N PRO A 6 16.42 4.21 6.50
CA PRO A 6 15.00 4.36 6.16
C PRO A 6 14.38 5.74 6.45
N ASN A 7 14.96 6.48 7.39
CA ASN A 7 14.55 7.82 7.77
C ASN A 7 15.09 8.92 6.86
N GLU A 8 16.17 8.68 6.12
CA GLU A 8 16.73 9.66 5.20
C GLU A 8 15.91 9.72 3.90
N ASN A 9 15.48 8.57 3.40
CA ASN A 9 14.72 8.47 2.15
C ASN A 9 13.35 9.14 2.21
N ILE A 10 12.77 9.27 3.41
CA ILE A 10 11.49 9.96 3.61
C ILE A 10 11.64 11.45 3.87
N ARG A 11 12.86 12.00 4.05
CA ARG A 11 13.06 13.41 4.47
C ARG A 11 12.41 14.40 3.51
N TYR A 12 12.50 14.12 2.22
CA TYR A 12 11.99 14.98 1.13
C TYR A 12 10.51 14.75 0.79
N LEU A 13 9.82 13.87 1.51
CA LEU A 13 8.38 13.70 1.38
C LEU A 13 7.62 14.74 2.21
N SER A 14 6.42 15.11 1.77
CA SER A 14 5.48 15.91 2.57
C SER A 14 5.06 15.16 3.84
N ARG A 15 4.48 15.88 4.81
CA ARG A 15 4.02 15.28 6.07
C ARG A 15 2.99 14.15 5.84
N LYS A 16 2.08 14.33 4.89
CA LYS A 16 1.03 13.34 4.56
C LYS A 16 1.64 12.07 3.94
N GLU A 17 2.59 12.24 3.04
CA GLU A 17 3.31 11.14 2.40
C GLU A 17 4.16 10.36 3.41
N LYS A 18 4.91 11.06 4.27
CA LYS A 18 5.64 10.46 5.40
C LYS A 18 4.72 9.59 6.26
N ALA A 19 3.57 10.14 6.66
CA ALA A 19 2.60 9.41 7.47
C ALA A 19 2.02 8.18 6.76
N THR A 20 1.96 8.18 5.43
CA THR A 20 1.47 7.05 4.63
C THR A 20 2.54 5.95 4.58
N ILE A 21 3.79 6.29 4.22
CA ILE A 21 4.91 5.31 4.21
C ILE A 21 5.11 4.71 5.60
N SER A 22 5.11 5.53 6.66
CA SER A 22 5.27 5.06 8.03
C SER A 22 4.13 4.15 8.51
N ARG A 23 2.93 4.25 7.91
CA ARG A 23 1.82 3.33 8.18
C ARG A 23 1.89 2.05 7.36
N LEU A 24 2.37 2.13 6.11
CA LEU A 24 2.51 0.96 5.25
C LEU A 24 3.55 -0.03 5.80
N ARG A 25 4.69 0.46 6.29
CA ARG A 25 5.79 -0.36 6.85
C ARG A 25 5.33 -1.37 7.92
N PRO A 26 4.59 -0.98 8.98
CA PRO A 26 4.06 -1.90 9.98
C PRO A 26 2.70 -2.52 9.63
N GLN A 27 2.20 -2.36 8.40
CA GLN A 27 0.85 -2.80 7.99
C GLN A 27 -0.30 -2.13 8.77
N HIS A 28 -0.14 -0.85 9.10
CA HIS A 28 -1.16 0.00 9.75
C HIS A 28 -1.88 0.90 8.73
N ALA A 29 -1.87 0.52 7.45
CA ALA A 29 -2.71 1.19 6.46
C ALA A 29 -4.19 0.88 6.74
N PRO A 30 -5.14 1.79 6.44
CA PRO A 30 -6.58 1.59 6.63
C PRO A 30 -7.17 0.60 5.60
N LEU A 31 -6.64 -0.62 5.61
CA LEU A 31 -7.11 -1.78 4.87
C LEU A 31 -7.95 -2.65 5.80
N LYS A 32 -8.86 -3.46 5.23
CA LYS A 32 -9.86 -4.18 6.04
C LYS A 32 -9.23 -5.07 7.10
N TYR A 33 -8.07 -5.68 6.84
CA TYR A 33 -7.38 -6.47 7.85
C TYR A 33 -6.97 -5.64 9.07
N HIS A 34 -6.37 -4.46 8.87
CA HIS A 34 -5.99 -3.59 9.99
C HIS A 34 -7.20 -2.99 10.70
N LEU A 35 -8.21 -2.54 9.94
CA LEU A 35 -9.41 -1.92 10.50
C LEU A 35 -10.19 -2.91 11.38
N ASN A 36 -10.34 -4.17 10.95
CA ASN A 36 -11.02 -5.20 11.74
C ASN A 36 -10.27 -5.59 13.02
N ARG A 37 -8.95 -5.41 13.08
CA ARG A 37 -8.20 -5.59 14.33
C ARG A 37 -8.54 -4.53 15.39
N ILE A 38 -9.00 -3.36 14.95
CA ILE A 38 -9.40 -2.26 15.85
C ILE A 38 -10.89 -2.36 16.17
N ASN A 39 -11.71 -2.57 15.15
CA ASN A 39 -13.16 -2.68 15.28
C ASN A 39 -13.70 -3.64 14.21
N PRO A 40 -14.07 -4.88 14.58
CA PRO A 40 -14.56 -5.87 13.64
C PRO A 40 -15.95 -5.50 13.12
N GLN A 41 -16.04 -4.98 11.90
CA GLN A 41 -17.30 -4.52 11.30
C GLN A 41 -17.56 -5.09 9.90
N TYR A 42 -16.51 -5.51 9.17
CA TYR A 42 -16.63 -5.82 7.74
C TYR A 42 -15.84 -7.08 7.38
N PRO A 43 -16.22 -7.79 6.30
CA PRO A 43 -15.46 -8.93 5.79
C PRO A 43 -14.00 -8.53 5.53
N LEU A 44 -13.04 -9.38 5.89
CA LEU A 44 -11.61 -9.13 5.70
C LEU A 44 -11.19 -9.09 4.21
N MET A 45 -12.11 -9.44 3.31
CA MET A 45 -11.85 -9.65 1.89
C MET A 45 -11.51 -8.37 1.13
N CYS A 46 -10.58 -8.49 0.18
CA CYS A 46 -10.25 -7.40 -0.73
C CYS A 46 -11.46 -7.07 -1.63
N PRO A 47 -11.92 -5.81 -1.71
CA PRO A 47 -13.06 -5.43 -2.55
C PRO A 47 -12.74 -5.48 -4.05
N LEU A 48 -11.46 -5.56 -4.44
CA LEU A 48 -11.06 -5.61 -5.85
C LEU A 48 -11.03 -7.04 -6.41
N CYS A 49 -10.53 -8.00 -5.63
CA CYS A 49 -10.26 -9.36 -6.09
C CYS A 49 -10.86 -10.47 -5.22
N ASN A 50 -11.54 -10.11 -4.13
CA ASN A 50 -12.17 -11.01 -3.18
C ASN A 50 -11.21 -11.99 -2.46
N ASP A 51 -9.90 -11.72 -2.46
CA ASP A 51 -8.94 -12.46 -1.66
C ASP A 51 -9.27 -12.34 -0.16
N GLN A 52 -9.01 -13.40 0.61
CA GLN A 52 -9.50 -13.58 1.98
C GLN A 52 -9.05 -12.48 2.94
N PHE A 53 -7.82 -11.98 2.76
CA PHE A 53 -7.22 -10.99 3.65
C PHE A 53 -6.66 -9.79 2.90
N GLU A 54 -7.34 -8.66 3.03
CA GLU A 54 -6.85 -7.39 2.52
C GLU A 54 -5.78 -6.80 3.45
N THR A 55 -4.53 -7.20 3.21
CA THR A 55 -3.33 -6.73 3.90
C THR A 55 -2.51 -5.77 3.05
N THR A 56 -1.54 -5.08 3.65
CA THR A 56 -0.55 -4.28 2.88
C THR A 56 0.24 -5.15 1.92
N ASN A 57 0.63 -6.36 2.34
CA ASN A 57 1.34 -7.32 1.48
C ASN A 57 0.47 -7.73 0.29
N HIS A 58 -0.79 -8.06 0.53
CA HIS A 58 -1.75 -8.36 -0.53
C HIS A 58 -1.81 -7.20 -1.54
N LEU A 59 -2.07 -5.98 -1.05
CA LEU A 59 -2.22 -4.80 -1.90
C LEU A 59 -0.97 -4.52 -2.75
N LEU A 60 0.22 -4.57 -2.12
CA LEU A 60 1.48 -4.19 -2.78
C LEU A 60 2.06 -5.30 -3.66
N LEU A 61 1.79 -6.58 -3.39
CA LEU A 61 2.52 -7.70 -4.01
C LEU A 61 1.66 -8.76 -4.69
N HIS A 62 0.38 -8.90 -4.33
CA HIS A 62 -0.40 -10.09 -4.71
C HIS A 62 -1.75 -9.79 -5.33
N CYS A 63 -2.29 -8.58 -5.17
CA CYS A 63 -3.62 -8.26 -5.69
C CYS A 63 -3.62 -8.32 -7.22
N PRO A 64 -4.31 -9.30 -7.86
CA PRO A 64 -4.21 -9.50 -9.30
C PRO A 64 -4.82 -8.34 -10.09
N LYS A 65 -5.81 -7.63 -9.51
CA LYS A 65 -6.40 -6.42 -10.13
C LYS A 65 -5.45 -5.22 -10.17
N LEU A 66 -4.34 -5.29 -9.45
CA LEU A 66 -3.33 -4.23 -9.39
C LEU A 66 -2.04 -4.61 -10.11
N ASP A 67 -2.00 -5.73 -10.85
CA ASP A 67 -0.76 -6.22 -11.46
C ASP A 67 -0.18 -5.25 -12.49
N ASN A 68 -1.00 -4.72 -13.40
CA ASN A 68 -0.53 -3.73 -14.38
C ASN A 68 0.02 -2.48 -13.68
N LEU A 69 -0.72 -1.96 -12.69
CA LEU A 69 -0.29 -0.80 -11.91
C LEU A 69 1.01 -1.07 -11.13
N ARG A 70 1.19 -2.30 -10.66
CA ARG A 70 2.40 -2.73 -9.96
C ARG A 70 3.59 -2.76 -10.89
N GLN A 71 3.43 -3.31 -12.09
CA GLN A 71 4.47 -3.33 -13.12
C GLN A 71 4.89 -1.92 -13.55
N ASP A 72 3.94 -0.99 -13.61
CA ASP A 72 4.20 0.39 -14.01
C ASP A 72 4.93 1.24 -12.95
N LEU A 73 4.64 1.01 -11.66
CA LEU A 73 5.05 1.93 -10.58
C LEU A 73 5.95 1.31 -9.51
N LEU A 74 5.86 0.01 -9.25
CA LEU A 74 6.59 -0.63 -8.17
C LEU A 74 7.80 -1.38 -8.72
N PRO A 75 8.92 -1.42 -7.96
CA PRO A 75 10.06 -2.21 -8.33
C PRO A 75 9.69 -3.69 -8.22
N PRO A 76 10.41 -4.58 -8.92
CA PRO A 76 10.30 -6.00 -8.69
C PRO A 76 10.57 -6.32 -7.20
N THR A 77 9.96 -7.41 -6.74
CA THR A 77 10.12 -7.94 -5.38
C THR A 77 11.60 -8.00 -4.98
N PRO A 78 11.95 -7.81 -3.68
CA PRO A 78 11.09 -7.85 -2.48
C PRO A 78 10.40 -6.53 -2.06
N ILE A 79 9.44 -6.64 -1.13
CA ILE A 79 8.69 -5.49 -0.55
C ILE A 79 9.58 -4.43 0.11
N THR A 80 10.78 -4.80 0.53
CA THR A 80 11.77 -3.86 1.06
C THR A 80 12.11 -2.78 0.04
N ASN A 81 12.16 -3.13 -1.25
CA ASN A 81 12.41 -2.17 -2.33
C ASN A 81 11.22 -1.22 -2.56
N ILE A 82 10.03 -1.61 -2.12
CA ILE A 82 8.81 -0.80 -2.25
C ILE A 82 8.72 0.25 -1.13
N LEU A 83 9.08 -0.10 0.11
CA LEU A 83 8.83 0.71 1.31
C LEU A 83 10.07 1.32 1.98
N TYR A 84 11.27 0.90 1.59
CA TYR A 84 12.53 1.33 2.20
C TYR A 84 13.56 1.85 1.18
N SER A 85 13.17 2.01 -0.09
CA SER A 85 14.04 2.49 -1.17
C SER A 85 14.16 4.02 -1.21
N THR A 86 14.71 4.56 -2.30
CA THR A 86 14.95 5.98 -2.56
C THR A 86 13.67 6.81 -2.51
N THR A 87 13.81 8.12 -2.30
CA THR A 87 12.65 9.04 -2.30
C THR A 87 11.81 8.93 -3.56
N ASP A 88 12.43 8.80 -4.73
CA ASP A 88 11.69 8.69 -6.00
C ASP A 88 10.88 7.40 -6.05
N GLN A 89 11.46 6.29 -5.59
CA GLN A 89 10.70 5.05 -5.51
C GLN A 89 9.56 5.14 -4.49
N LEU A 90 9.78 5.82 -3.36
CA LEU A 90 8.73 6.05 -2.37
C LEU A 90 7.57 6.89 -2.94
N LYS A 91 7.88 7.88 -3.79
CA LYS A 91 6.85 8.65 -4.52
C LYS A 91 6.04 7.77 -5.46
N ASN A 92 6.69 6.85 -6.18
CA ASN A 92 5.97 5.89 -7.01
C ASN A 92 5.11 4.93 -6.17
N THR A 93 5.61 4.47 -5.02
CA THR A 93 4.82 3.68 -4.06
C THR A 93 3.60 4.44 -3.54
N LEU A 94 3.75 5.74 -3.25
CA LEU A 94 2.64 6.60 -2.85
C LEU A 94 1.62 6.76 -3.96
N LYS A 95 2.07 6.98 -5.20
CA LYS A 95 1.19 7.07 -6.39
C LYS A 95 0.40 5.76 -6.58
N PHE A 96 1.08 4.62 -6.54
CA PHE A 96 0.46 3.30 -6.57
C PHE A 96 -0.61 3.17 -5.48
N TYR A 97 -0.24 3.48 -4.24
CA TYR A 97 -1.13 3.35 -3.10
C TYR A 97 -2.39 4.23 -3.25
N HIS A 98 -2.23 5.48 -3.69
CA HIS A 98 -3.37 6.38 -3.89
C HIS A 98 -4.30 5.91 -5.00
N MET A 99 -3.76 5.42 -6.13
CA MET A 99 -4.56 4.87 -7.23
C MET A 99 -5.29 3.59 -6.80
N ALA A 100 -4.61 2.69 -6.10
CA ALA A 100 -5.20 1.47 -5.55
C ALA A 100 -6.33 1.78 -4.56
N MET A 101 -6.12 2.75 -3.65
CA MET A 101 -7.15 3.19 -2.70
C MET A 101 -8.35 3.85 -3.39
N GLY A 102 -8.14 4.60 -4.47
CA GLY A 102 -9.22 5.14 -5.31
C GLY A 102 -10.04 4.04 -5.97
N GLY A 103 -9.39 3.04 -6.57
CA GLY A 103 -10.05 1.85 -7.11
C GLY A 103 -10.88 1.11 -6.05
N ARG A 104 -10.32 0.94 -4.84
CA ARG A 104 -11.04 0.33 -3.70
C ARG A 104 -12.27 1.11 -3.31
N ALA A 105 -12.18 2.44 -3.21
CA ALA A 105 -13.30 3.28 -2.83
C ALA A 105 -14.44 3.19 -3.86
N ASN A 106 -14.11 3.13 -5.15
CA ASN A 106 -15.10 2.94 -6.21
C ASN A 106 -15.76 1.56 -6.15
N ALA A 107 -15.00 0.50 -5.88
CA ALA A 107 -15.55 -0.85 -5.73
C ALA A 107 -16.51 -0.98 -4.54
N HIS A 108 -16.26 -0.24 -3.45
CA HIS A 108 -17.18 -0.17 -2.32
C HIS A 108 -18.50 0.52 -2.68
N ARG A 109 -18.46 1.63 -3.43
CA ARG A 109 -19.68 2.35 -3.86
C ARG A 109 -20.61 1.54 -4.77
N LEU A 110 -20.10 0.47 -5.41
CA LEU A 110 -20.91 -0.39 -6.28
C LEU A 110 -21.65 -1.49 -5.49
N LEU A 111 -21.40 -1.60 -4.19
CA LEU A 111 -22.02 -2.58 -3.29
C LEU A 111 -23.02 -1.93 -2.32
N ASP A 112 -23.12 -0.59 -2.33
CA ASP A 112 -24.13 0.22 -1.61
C ASP A 112 -25.27 0.59 -2.57
#